data_AF-A0AA39RXM4-F1
#
_entry.id   AF-A0AA39RXM4-F1
#
_cell.length_a   1.000
_cell.length_b   1.000
_cell.length_c   1.000
_cell.angle_alpha   90.00
_cell.angle_beta   90.00
_cell.angle_gamma   90.00
#
_symmetry.space_group_name_H-M   'P 1'
#
loop_
_entity.id
_entity.type
_entity.pdbx_description
1 polymer ?
#
loop_
_entity_poly.entity_id
_entity_poly.type
_entity_poly.pdbx_seq_one_letter_code
_entity_poly.pdbx_strand_id
1 'polypeptide(L)'
;MVESLLPMVSFTSEDDEEVIKSVVDGTTPSYSLESKLGDCKRAAAIRRETLQRMTGMSLSGLPLEGFDYESILGQCCEMPVGYVQIPVGIAGPLLLDGIEFSVPMVTTEGCLVASTNRGCKAMLAILGRGSVAG
;
A
#
# COMPACT_ATOMS: atom_id res chain seq x y z
N MET A 1 -17.89 10.87 24.33
CA MET A 1 -17.44 9.87 25.33
C MET A 1 -17.67 8.50 24.68
N VAL A 2 -16.77 8.03 23.83
CA VAL A 2 -15.46 7.50 24.21
C VAL A 2 -14.38 7.92 23.20
N GLU A 3 -13.42 8.68 23.70
CA GLU A 3 -12.13 8.88 23.07
C GLU A 3 -11.34 7.60 23.35
N SER A 4 -11.30 6.70 22.37
CA SER A 4 -10.48 5.49 22.50
C SER A 4 -9.03 5.92 22.41
N LEU A 5 -8.43 6.14 23.59
CA LEU A 5 -7.00 6.14 23.83
C LEU A 5 -6.44 4.79 23.33
N LEU A 6 -6.18 4.70 22.03
CA LEU A 6 -5.19 3.76 21.55
C LEU A 6 -3.85 4.26 22.12
N PRO A 7 -3.10 3.40 22.83
CA PRO A 7 -1.81 3.81 23.33
C PRO A 7 -0.99 4.29 22.12
N MET A 8 -0.48 5.52 22.17
CA MET A 8 0.61 5.92 21.29
C MET A 8 1.78 5.01 21.64
N VAL A 9 1.89 3.89 20.94
CA VAL A 9 3.02 2.99 21.13
C VAL A 9 4.23 3.71 20.56
N SER A 10 5.00 4.37 21.42
CA SER A 10 6.33 4.83 21.09
C SER A 10 7.21 3.58 20.97
N PHE A 11 7.31 3.05 19.75
CA PHE A 11 8.25 1.99 19.37
C PHE A 11 9.68 2.51 19.19
N THR A 12 10.05 3.59 19.87
CA THR A 12 11.36 4.19 19.69
C THR A 12 12.26 3.75 20.83
N SER A 13 13.27 2.93 20.49
CA SER A 13 14.41 2.74 21.38
C SER A 13 15.14 4.08 21.58
N GLU A 14 15.99 4.18 22.60
CA GLU A 14 16.84 5.37 22.80
C GLU A 14 17.67 5.68 21.54
N ASP A 15 18.14 4.64 20.85
CA ASP A 15 18.84 4.76 19.56
C ASP A 15 17.96 5.38 18.47
N ASP A 16 16.69 4.97 18.36
CA ASP A 16 15.77 5.51 17.36
C ASP A 16 15.47 6.98 17.61
N GLU A 17 15.33 7.39 18.87
CA GLU A 17 15.14 8.79 19.24
C GLU A 17 16.34 9.66 18.83
N GLU A 18 17.57 9.18 19.01
CA GLU A 18 18.77 9.88 18.57
C GLU A 18 18.80 10.04 17.04
N VAL A 19 18.47 8.98 16.30
CA VAL A 19 18.43 9.03 14.84
C VAL A 19 17.33 9.99 14.37
N ILE A 20 16.13 9.94 14.95
CA ILE A 20 15.04 10.87 14.62
C ILE A 20 15.49 12.31 14.84
N LYS A 21 16.09 12.62 15.99
CA LYS A 21 16.61 13.96 16.28
C LYS A 21 17.67 14.39 15.25
N SER A 22 18.60 13.50 14.91
CA SER A 22 19.62 13.77 13.89
C SER A 22 19.03 14.10 12.51
N VAL A 23 17.92 13.45 12.13
CA VAL A 23 17.21 13.70 10.88
C VAL A 23 16.43 15.02 10.95
N VAL A 24 15.74 15.31 12.05
CA VAL A 24 15.03 16.59 12.28
C VAL A 24 15.98 17.77 12.23
N ASP A 25 17.15 17.65 12.86
CA ASP A 25 18.19 18.69 12.89
C ASP A 25 18.97 18.79 11.55
N GLY A 26 18.66 17.95 10.56
CA GLY A 26 19.26 17.96 9.23
C GLY A 26 20.69 17.40 9.15
N THR A 27 21.21 16.84 10.25
CA THR A 27 22.55 16.24 10.31
C THR A 27 22.60 14.92 9.55
N THR A 28 21.54 14.11 9.65
CA THR A 28 21.40 12.86 8.89
C THR A 28 20.41 13.03 7.74
N PRO A 29 20.84 12.86 6.48
CA PRO A 29 19.91 12.89 5.35
C PRO A 29 18.95 11.69 5.37
N SER A 30 17.65 11.96 5.28
CA SER A 30 16.58 10.95 5.35
C SER A 30 16.69 9.85 4.28
N TYR A 31 17.19 10.16 3.08
CA TYR A 31 17.39 9.17 2.01
C TYR A 31 18.50 8.15 2.30
N SER A 32 19.34 8.39 3.31
CA SER A 32 20.47 7.51 3.69
C SER A 32 20.12 6.54 4.81
N LEU A 33 18.89 6.57 5.32
CA LEU A 33 18.50 5.78 6.49
C LEU A 33 18.56 4.27 6.21
N GLU A 34 18.12 3.83 5.03
CA GLU A 34 18.13 2.42 4.65
C GLU A 34 19.56 1.85 4.64
N SER A 35 20.52 2.58 4.09
CA SER A 35 21.92 2.14 4.04
C SER A 35 22.64 2.26 5.39
N LYS A 36 22.32 3.27 6.20
CA LYS A 36 22.92 3.46 7.53
C LYS A 36 22.39 2.47 8.57
N LEU A 37 21.10 2.18 8.55
CA LEU A 37 20.45 1.33 9.55
C LEU A 37 20.47 -0.14 9.18
N GLY A 38 20.62 -0.47 7.88
CA GLY A 38 20.56 -1.85 7.39
C GLY A 38 19.18 -2.50 7.53
N ASP A 39 18.16 -1.71 7.84
CA ASP A 39 16.78 -2.15 8.05
C ASP A 39 15.83 -1.15 7.39
N CYS A 40 15.23 -1.55 6.27
CA CYS A 40 14.36 -0.70 5.47
C CYS A 40 13.05 -0.35 6.19
N LYS A 41 12.52 -1.27 7.00
CA LYS A 41 11.29 -1.05 7.76
C LYS A 41 11.54 -0.05 8.88
N ARG A 42 12.65 -0.20 9.61
CA ARG A 42 13.07 0.76 10.65
C ARG A 42 13.36 2.13 10.05
N ALA A 43 14.02 2.21 8.89
CA ALA A 43 14.23 3.45 8.17
C ALA A 43 12.90 4.16 7.83
N ALA A 44 11.91 3.42 7.33
CA ALA A 44 10.58 3.94 7.07
C ALA A 44 9.87 4.42 8.36
N ALA A 45 10.03 3.70 9.48
CA ALA A 45 9.48 4.06 10.79
C ALA A 45 10.05 5.39 11.30
N ILE A 46 11.38 5.53 11.30
CA ILE A 46 12.09 6.74 11.73
C ILE A 46 11.70 7.92 10.86
N ARG A 47 11.64 7.72 9.53
CA ARG A 47 11.23 8.76 8.59
C ARG A 47 9.79 9.21 8.83
N ARG A 48 8.88 8.26 9.03
CA ARG A 48 7.49 8.53 9.39
C ARG A 48 7.41 9.37 10.65
N GLU A 49 8.13 9.00 11.71
CA GLU A 49 8.10 9.74 12.97
C GLU A 49 8.71 11.13 12.85
N THR A 50 9.83 11.26 12.14
CA THR A 50 10.43 12.56 11.80
C THR A 50 9.42 13.47 11.09
N LEU A 51 8.70 12.93 10.09
CA LEU A 51 7.70 13.68 9.35
C LEU A 51 6.53 14.14 10.23
N GLN A 52 6.06 13.29 11.15
CA GLN A 52 5.02 13.66 12.12
C GLN A 52 5.48 14.82 13.02
N ARG A 53 6.73 14.78 13.53
CA ARG A 53 7.29 15.83 14.39
C ARG A 53 7.48 17.15 13.65
N MET A 54 7.96 17.11 12.41
CA MET A 54 8.20 18.30 11.60
C MET A 54 6.90 18.99 11.17
N THR A 55 5.86 18.22 10.87
CA THR A 55 4.59 18.74 10.35
C THR A 55 3.53 18.97 11.42
N GLY A 56 3.67 18.34 12.59
CA GLY A 56 2.63 18.27 13.62
C GLY A 56 1.41 17.44 13.20
N MET A 57 1.46 16.73 12.06
CA MET A 57 0.34 15.95 11.53
C MET A 57 0.52 14.47 11.83
N SER A 58 -0.57 13.78 12.19
CA SER A 58 -0.57 12.33 12.38
C SER A 58 -0.60 11.58 11.05
N LEU A 59 0.21 10.53 10.92
CA LEU A 59 0.18 9.59 9.80
C LEU A 59 -0.56 8.29 10.15
N SER A 60 -1.35 8.26 11.22
CA SER A 60 -2.05 7.05 11.72
C SER A 60 -2.88 6.29 10.67
N GLY A 61 -3.37 6.97 9.62
CA GLY A 61 -4.10 6.35 8.50
C GLY A 61 -3.22 5.63 7.45
N LEU A 62 -1.89 5.75 7.56
CA LEU A 62 -0.93 5.03 6.72
C LEU A 62 -0.36 3.86 7.52
N PRO A 63 -0.66 2.60 7.18
CA PRO A 63 -0.02 1.45 7.80
C PRO A 63 1.48 1.40 7.52
N LEU A 64 2.22 0.79 8.45
CA LEU A 64 3.65 0.50 8.33
C LEU A 64 3.93 -1.02 8.42
N GLU A 65 3.06 -1.77 9.09
CA GLU A 65 3.21 -3.21 9.30
C GLU A 65 2.68 -4.02 8.11
N GLY A 66 3.23 -5.21 7.86
CA GLY A 66 2.71 -6.13 6.84
C GLY A 66 3.13 -5.81 5.40
N PHE A 67 4.16 -4.99 5.21
CA PHE A 67 4.74 -4.66 3.91
C PHE A 67 6.24 -4.98 3.88
N ASP A 68 6.71 -5.55 2.77
CA ASP A 68 8.12 -5.85 2.54
C ASP A 68 8.84 -4.62 1.94
N TYR A 69 9.47 -3.83 2.82
CA TYR A 69 10.20 -2.63 2.41
C TYR A 69 11.52 -2.93 1.69
N GLU A 70 12.09 -4.13 1.83
CA GLU A 70 13.31 -4.49 1.09
C GLU A 70 13.00 -4.66 -0.40
N SER A 71 11.84 -5.22 -0.72
CA SER A 71 11.43 -5.47 -2.12
C SER A 71 11.31 -4.21 -2.99
N ILE A 72 11.09 -3.03 -2.39
CA ILE A 72 10.93 -1.77 -3.12
C ILE A 72 12.20 -0.93 -3.19
N LEU A 73 13.23 -1.25 -2.40
CA LEU A 73 14.43 -0.45 -2.28
C LEU A 73 15.17 -0.34 -3.62
N GLY A 74 15.30 0.89 -4.14
CA GLY A 74 15.97 1.16 -5.41
C GLY A 74 15.23 0.63 -6.64
N GLN A 75 13.95 0.26 -6.50
CA GLN A 75 13.12 -0.27 -7.59
C GLN A 75 11.89 0.61 -7.86
N CYS A 76 11.00 0.75 -6.86
CA CYS A 76 9.65 1.27 -7.10
C CYS A 76 9.31 2.54 -6.32
N CYS A 77 9.96 2.79 -5.18
CA CYS A 77 9.66 3.94 -4.34
C CYS A 77 10.87 4.31 -3.48
N GLU A 78 11.21 5.59 -3.45
CA GLU A 78 12.22 6.16 -2.58
C GLU A 78 11.60 6.74 -1.30
N MET A 79 12.36 6.66 -0.20
CA MET A 79 12.00 7.27 1.09
C MET A 79 10.58 6.92 1.60
N PRO A 80 10.19 5.64 1.67
CA PRO A 80 8.86 5.24 2.11
C PRO A 80 8.57 5.65 3.57
N VAL A 81 7.30 5.96 3.87
CA VAL A 81 6.80 6.29 5.22
C VAL A 81 5.58 5.44 5.64
N GLY A 82 5.24 4.45 4.81
CA GLY A 82 4.04 3.64 4.89
C GLY A 82 3.59 3.18 3.51
N TYR A 83 2.39 2.65 3.43
CA TYR A 83 1.74 2.28 2.16
C TYR A 83 0.23 2.55 2.24
N VAL A 84 -0.45 2.53 1.09
CA VAL A 84 -1.91 2.67 1.03
C VAL A 84 -2.51 1.34 0.57
N GLN A 85 -3.53 0.87 1.28
CA GLN A 85 -4.32 -0.29 0.85
C GLN A 85 -5.42 0.17 -0.10
N ILE A 86 -5.51 -0.47 -1.27
CA ILE A 86 -6.57 -0.21 -2.25
C ILE A 86 -7.43 -1.47 -2.41
N PRO A 87 -8.77 -1.38 -2.32
CA PRO A 87 -9.64 -2.54 -2.50
C PRO A 87 -9.43 -3.21 -3.86
N VAL A 88 -9.45 -4.54 -3.86
CA VAL A 88 -9.36 -5.37 -5.06
C VAL A 88 -10.63 -6.20 -5.19
N GLY A 89 -11.34 -6.02 -6.31
CA GLY A 89 -12.49 -6.85 -6.69
C GLY A 89 -12.17 -7.74 -7.89
N ILE A 90 -13.01 -8.73 -8.14
CA ILE A 90 -12.91 -9.60 -9.33
C ILE A 90 -14.13 -9.39 -10.23
N ALA A 91 -13.91 -9.18 -11.53
CA ALA A 91 -14.94 -9.21 -12.56
C ALA A 91 -14.74 -10.42 -13.48
N GLY A 92 -15.81 -11.17 -13.79
CA GLY A 92 -15.72 -12.29 -14.72
C GLY A 92 -16.80 -13.40 -14.54
N PRO A 93 -16.68 -14.49 -15.33
CA PRO A 93 -15.62 -14.70 -16.31
C PRO A 93 -15.78 -13.80 -17.55
N LEU A 94 -14.67 -13.25 -18.04
CA LEU A 94 -14.57 -12.59 -19.33
C LEU A 94 -14.13 -13.63 -20.37
N LEU A 95 -14.99 -13.94 -21.34
CA LEU A 95 -14.64 -14.80 -22.46
C LEU A 95 -13.90 -13.97 -23.52
N LEU A 96 -12.62 -14.29 -23.74
CA LEU A 96 -11.77 -13.66 -24.75
C LEU A 96 -11.02 -14.76 -25.51
N ASP A 97 -11.16 -14.79 -26.83
CA ASP A 97 -10.53 -15.78 -27.72
C ASP A 97 -10.77 -17.24 -27.30
N GLY A 98 -11.98 -17.52 -26.78
CA GLY A 98 -12.37 -18.85 -26.30
C GLY A 98 -11.87 -19.21 -24.90
N ILE A 99 -11.17 -18.30 -24.21
CA ILE A 99 -10.63 -18.52 -22.87
C ILE A 99 -11.38 -17.63 -21.87
N GLU A 100 -11.73 -18.20 -20.72
CA GLU A 100 -12.40 -17.48 -19.62
C GLU A 100 -11.38 -16.90 -18.64
N PHE A 101 -11.51 -15.62 -18.34
CA PHE A 101 -10.63 -14.90 -17.40
C PHE A 101 -11.39 -14.34 -16.19
N SER A 102 -10.81 -14.51 -15.01
CA SER A 102 -11.20 -13.72 -13.82
C SER A 102 -10.29 -12.50 -13.73
N VAL A 103 -10.85 -11.31 -13.89
CA VAL A 103 -10.08 -10.06 -13.99
C VAL A 103 -9.99 -9.39 -12.62
N PRO A 104 -8.80 -9.31 -11.99
CA PRO A 104 -8.61 -8.51 -10.78
C PRO A 104 -8.63 -7.02 -11.12
N MET A 105 -9.39 -6.26 -10.35
CA MET A 105 -9.57 -4.82 -10.51
C MET A 105 -9.30 -4.11 -9.20
N VAL A 106 -8.32 -3.19 -9.22
CA VAL A 106 -7.94 -2.37 -8.06
C VAL A 106 -8.63 -1.01 -8.19
N THR A 107 -9.56 -0.67 -7.30
CA THR A 107 -10.32 0.59 -7.40
C THR A 107 -10.96 0.99 -6.08
N THR A 108 -11.13 2.30 -5.88
CA THR A 108 -12.00 2.88 -4.84
C THR A 108 -13.33 3.38 -5.40
N GLU A 109 -13.54 3.32 -6.71
CA GLU A 109 -14.77 3.78 -7.37
C GLU A 109 -15.92 2.79 -7.12
N GLY A 110 -17.01 3.30 -6.53
CA GLY A 110 -18.23 2.53 -6.33
C GLY A 110 -18.82 2.05 -7.65
N CYS A 111 -19.47 0.88 -7.63
CA CYS A 111 -20.13 0.26 -8.78
C CYS A 111 -19.24 -0.16 -9.97
N LEU A 112 -17.98 0.28 -10.07
CA LEU A 112 -17.12 -0.01 -11.23
C LEU A 112 -16.96 -1.52 -11.47
N VAL A 113 -16.47 -2.26 -10.46
CA VAL A 113 -16.28 -3.72 -10.55
C VAL A 113 -17.59 -4.44 -10.87
N ALA A 114 -18.68 -4.05 -10.20
CA ALA A 114 -19.99 -4.66 -10.42
C ALA A 114 -20.53 -4.40 -11.83
N SER A 115 -20.30 -3.21 -12.38
CA SER A 115 -20.70 -2.85 -13.74
C SER A 115 -19.92 -3.62 -14.78
N THR A 116 -18.59 -3.68 -14.63
CA THR A 116 -17.72 -4.48 -15.50
C THR A 116 -18.14 -5.95 -15.46
N ASN A 117 -18.42 -6.49 -14.28
CA ASN A 117 -18.87 -7.88 -14.12
C ASN A 117 -20.20 -8.17 -14.84
N ARG A 118 -21.15 -7.23 -14.85
CA ARG A 118 -22.38 -7.36 -15.66
C ARG A 118 -22.06 -7.40 -17.15
N GLY A 119 -21.12 -6.57 -17.61
CA GLY A 119 -20.62 -6.60 -18.99
C GLY A 119 -20.02 -7.95 -19.36
N CYS A 120 -19.15 -8.51 -18.51
CA CYS A 120 -18.55 -9.84 -18.70
C CYS A 120 -19.63 -10.92 -18.85
N LYS A 121 -20.65 -10.92 -17.98
CA LYS A 121 -21.77 -11.87 -18.04
C LYS A 121 -22.60 -11.73 -19.32
N ALA A 122 -22.84 -10.51 -19.78
CA ALA A 122 -23.55 -10.26 -21.03
C ALA A 122 -22.75 -10.80 -22.23
N MET A 123 -21.45 -10.54 -22.28
CA MET A 123 -20.55 -11.05 -23.32
C MET A 123 -20.51 -12.57 -23.34
N LEU A 124 -20.37 -13.21 -22.17
CA LEU A 124 -20.39 -14.67 -22.06
C LEU A 124 -21.72 -15.26 -22.53
N ALA A 125 -22.86 -14.64 -22.21
CA ALA A 125 -24.16 -15.13 -22.63
C ALA A 125 -24.35 -15.10 -24.16
N ILE A 126 -23.76 -14.10 -24.84
CA ILE A 126 -23.85 -13.92 -26.29
C ILE A 126 -22.84 -14.80 -27.01
N LEU A 127 -21.57 -14.80 -26.56
CA LEU A 127 -20.46 -15.47 -27.23
C LEU A 127 -20.26 -16.92 -26.80
N GLY A 128 -20.54 -17.26 -25.55
CA GLY A 128 -20.35 -18.61 -24.98
C GLY A 128 -21.29 -19.67 -25.55
N ARG A 129 -22.33 -19.27 -26.29
CA ARG A 129 -23.17 -20.19 -27.07
C ARG A 129 -22.51 -20.65 -28.38
N GLY A 130 -21.47 -19.95 -28.85
CA GLY A 130 -20.75 -20.25 -30.09
C GLY A 130 -19.45 -21.05 -29.93
N SER A 131 -18.92 -21.17 -28.71
CA SER A 131 -17.61 -21.82 -28.46
C SER A 131 -17.66 -23.33 -28.23
N VAL A 132 -18.80 -24.00 -28.45
CA VAL A 132 -18.95 -25.47 -28.37
C VAL A 132 -18.88 -26.16 -29.75
N ALA A 133 -18.33 -25.51 -30.78
CA ALA A 133 -18.11 -26.13 -32.08
C ALA A 133 -16.64 -25.91 -32.51
N GLY A 134 -15.81 -26.94 -32.30
CA GLY A 134 -14.40 -26.98 -32.70
C GLY A 134 -13.67 -28.11 -32.03
#